data_AF-A0A0F8WVQ3-F1
#
_entry.id   AF-A0A0F8WVQ3-F1
#
_cell.length_a   1.000
_cell.length_b   1.000
_cell.length_c   1.000
_cell.angle_alpha   90.00
_cell.angle_beta   90.00
_cell.angle_gamma   90.00
#
_symmetry.space_group_name_H-M   'P 1'
#
loop_
_entity.id
_entity.type
_entity.pdbx_description
1 polymer ?
#
loop_
_entity_poly.entity_id
_entity_poly.type
_entity_poly.pdbx_seq_one_letter_code
_entity_poly.pdbx_strand_id
1 'polypeptide(L)'
;MNNRVLLHICCAPDSTAVFEHLTHAYEVIGFFYNPNIHPQREYEKRKQEAQCVASKMGFELIVPPYRPKEWLDAVKGLEKELEGGERCAVCFQYNLRATAEKAKELRIPYFTSTLTISPHKHSQEIILIWLDIGSLLVHLGMSGQVKKSTQISMWFSP
;
A
#
# COMPACT_ATOMS: atom_id res chain seq x y z
N MET A 1 3.26 -1.48 24.60
CA MET A 1 3.73 -1.89 23.26
C MET A 1 3.21 -0.85 22.27
N ASN A 2 4.08 -0.10 21.60
CA ASN A 2 3.65 0.83 20.54
C ASN A 2 3.29 0.02 19.30
N ASN A 3 2.00 -0.29 19.15
CA ASN A 3 1.47 -0.95 17.96
C ASN A 3 1.34 0.08 16.84
N ARG A 4 2.44 0.45 16.18
CA ARG A 4 2.46 1.37 15.03
C ARG A 4 2.38 0.62 13.72
N VAL A 5 1.60 1.12 12.76
CA VAL A 5 1.49 0.55 11.41
C VAL A 5 1.67 1.64 10.35
N LEU A 6 2.50 1.36 9.35
CA LEU A 6 2.62 2.21 8.16
C LEU A 6 1.61 1.75 7.10
N LEU A 7 0.64 2.59 6.78
CA LEU A 7 -0.39 2.34 5.77
C LEU A 7 0.02 2.94 4.43
N HIS A 8 0.32 2.09 3.44
CA HIS A 8 0.50 2.52 2.06
C HIS A 8 -0.83 2.95 1.43
N ILE A 9 -0.84 4.17 0.89
CA ILE A 9 -1.98 4.82 0.24
C ILE A 9 -1.63 5.08 -1.23
N CYS A 10 -2.24 4.32 -2.14
CA CYS A 10 -2.01 4.46 -3.58
C CYS A 10 -2.91 5.52 -4.25
N CYS A 11 -4.05 5.85 -3.64
CA CYS A 11 -4.99 6.89 -4.05
C CYS A 11 -5.86 7.33 -2.86
N ALA A 12 -6.21 8.62 -2.83
CA ALA A 12 -6.84 9.27 -1.68
C ALA A 12 -8.17 8.67 -1.18
N PRO A 13 -9.13 8.22 -2.02
CA PRO A 13 -10.42 7.76 -1.51
C PRO A 13 -10.35 6.40 -0.82
N ASP A 14 -9.36 5.55 -1.13
CA ASP A 14 -9.31 4.16 -0.64
C ASP A 14 -8.72 4.03 0.77
N SER A 15 -8.13 5.11 1.31
CA SER A 15 -7.46 5.07 2.62
C SER A 15 -8.39 5.24 3.81
N THR A 16 -9.58 5.81 3.63
CA THR A 16 -10.50 6.15 4.73
C THR A 16 -10.98 4.91 5.48
N ALA A 17 -11.54 3.93 4.75
CA ALA A 17 -12.07 2.70 5.34
C ALA A 17 -11.00 1.85 6.03
N VAL A 18 -9.79 1.81 5.47
CA VAL A 18 -8.65 1.09 6.08
C VAL A 18 -8.17 1.78 7.33
N PHE A 19 -8.05 3.11 7.28
CA PHE A 19 -7.61 3.89 8.42
C PHE A 19 -8.56 3.72 9.62
N GLU A 20 -9.87 3.87 9.40
CA GLU A 20 -10.89 3.69 10.43
C GLU A 20 -10.80 2.31 11.07
N HIS A 21 -10.55 1.28 10.27
CA HIS A 21 -10.42 -0.07 10.79
C HIS A 21 -9.14 -0.27 11.62
N LEU A 22 -8.00 0.25 11.15
CA LEU A 22 -6.71 0.06 11.80
C LEU A 22 -6.56 0.87 13.10
N THR A 23 -7.16 2.07 13.16
CA THR A 23 -7.01 2.97 14.31
C THR A 23 -7.59 2.40 15.61
N HIS A 24 -8.47 1.40 15.52
CA HIS A 24 -8.98 0.67 16.69
C HIS A 24 -7.91 -0.15 17.44
N ALA A 25 -6.82 -0.54 16.76
CA ALA A 25 -5.81 -1.44 17.34
C ALA A 25 -4.36 -0.96 17.16
N TYR A 26 -4.13 0.03 16.30
CA TYR A 26 -2.81 0.53 15.92
C TYR A 26 -2.79 2.05 15.86
N GLU A 27 -1.64 2.65 16.18
CA GLU A 27 -1.29 4.01 15.76
C GLU A 27 -0.94 3.97 14.27
N VAL A 28 -1.74 4.61 13.44
CA VAL A 28 -1.63 4.54 11.98
C VAL A 28 -0.92 5.75 11.42
N ILE A 29 0.07 5.50 10.57
CA ILE A 29 0.79 6.53 9.82
C ILE A 29 0.58 6.25 8.34
N GLY A 30 0.09 7.25 7.61
CA GLY A 30 -0.12 7.16 6.17
C GLY A 30 1.18 7.34 5.40
N PHE A 31 1.32 6.60 4.32
CA PHE A 31 2.41 6.73 3.35
C PHE A 31 1.81 6.85 1.95
N PHE A 32 1.72 8.08 1.44
CA PHE A 32 1.23 8.32 0.08
C PHE A 32 2.35 8.09 -0.93
N TYR A 33 2.28 6.97 -1.63
CA TYR A 33 3.29 6.60 -2.62
C TYR A 33 2.61 5.94 -3.80
N ASN A 34 2.75 6.53 -4.98
CA ASN A 34 2.31 5.90 -6.22
C ASN A 34 2.98 6.61 -7.40
N PRO A 35 4.17 6.16 -7.82
CA PRO A 35 4.93 6.81 -8.88
C PRO A 35 4.28 6.62 -10.27
N ASN A 36 3.30 5.71 -10.40
CA ASN A 36 2.51 5.50 -11.62
C ASN A 36 1.44 6.59 -11.85
N ILE A 37 1.15 7.46 -10.87
CA ILE A 37 0.17 8.53 -11.11
C ILE A 37 0.76 9.53 -12.10
N HIS A 38 0.15 9.61 -13.28
CA HIS A 38 0.53 10.52 -14.34
C HIS A 38 -0.71 11.15 -14.98
N PRO A 39 -0.60 12.36 -15.57
CA PRO A 39 0.56 13.27 -15.56
C PRO A 39 0.77 13.94 -14.19
N GLN A 40 1.86 14.72 -14.01
CA GLN A 40 2.21 15.37 -12.74
C GLN A 40 1.06 16.17 -12.09
N ARG A 41 0.19 16.79 -12.90
CA ARG A 41 -1.00 17.49 -12.42
C ARG A 41 -1.95 16.57 -11.63
N GLU A 42 -2.14 15.34 -12.10
CA GLU A 42 -2.98 14.35 -11.41
C GLU A 42 -2.31 13.86 -10.12
N TYR A 43 -0.99 13.71 -10.10
CA TYR A 43 -0.24 13.38 -8.89
C TYR A 43 -0.45 14.46 -7.81
N GLU A 44 -0.28 15.74 -8.16
CA GLU A 44 -0.42 16.82 -7.19
C GLU A 44 -1.87 16.93 -6.68
N LYS A 45 -2.86 16.71 -7.54
CA LYS A 45 -4.27 16.65 -7.13
C LYS A 45 -4.50 15.54 -6.10
N ARG A 46 -4.06 14.29 -6.40
CA ARG A 46 -4.25 13.15 -5.49
C ARG A 46 -3.48 13.30 -4.18
N LYS A 47 -2.29 13.91 -4.23
CA LYS A 47 -1.50 14.25 -3.04
C LYS A 47 -2.25 15.24 -2.14
N GLN A 48 -2.82 16.31 -2.72
CA GLN A 48 -3.62 17.28 -1.98
C GLN A 48 -4.86 16.64 -1.34
N GLU A 49 -5.54 15.76 -2.08
CA GLU A 49 -6.68 15.00 -1.55
C GLU A 49 -6.24 14.11 -0.37
N ALA A 50 -5.12 13.39 -0.50
CA ALA A 50 -4.58 12.56 0.59
C ALA A 50 -4.22 13.39 1.84
N GLN A 51 -3.61 14.57 1.65
CA GLN A 51 -3.31 15.50 2.75
C GLN A 51 -4.58 16.02 3.44
N CYS A 52 -5.62 16.32 2.66
CA CYS A 52 -6.93 16.74 3.17
C CYS A 52 -7.58 15.62 4.01
N VAL A 53 -7.54 14.38 3.53
CA VAL A 53 -8.02 13.19 4.26
C VAL A 53 -7.25 13.02 5.57
N ALA A 54 -5.92 13.06 5.51
CA ALA A 54 -5.06 12.93 6.69
C ALA A 54 -5.35 13.99 7.76
N SER A 55 -5.51 15.25 7.35
CA SER A 55 -5.88 16.35 8.24
C SER A 55 -7.25 16.15 8.88
N LYS A 56 -8.26 15.76 8.09
CA LYS A 56 -9.63 15.51 8.59
C LYS A 56 -9.72 14.33 9.55
N MET A 57 -8.96 13.27 9.29
CA MET A 57 -8.98 12.05 10.09
C MET A 57 -7.97 12.06 11.25
N GLY A 58 -7.09 13.07 11.29
CA GLY A 58 -6.14 13.28 12.39
C GLY A 58 -4.96 12.30 12.39
N PHE A 59 -4.40 11.97 11.23
CA PHE A 59 -3.22 11.09 11.14
C PHE A 59 -2.03 11.71 10.41
N GLU A 60 -0.84 11.24 10.76
CA GLU A 60 0.41 11.65 10.10
C GLU A 60 0.47 11.08 8.68
N LEU A 61 0.76 11.93 7.69
CA LEU A 61 0.94 11.52 6.30
C LEU A 61 2.36 11.83 5.82
N ILE A 62 3.07 10.77 5.44
CA ILE A 62 4.38 10.83 4.82
C ILE A 62 4.21 10.87 3.30
N VAL A 63 4.80 11.88 2.66
CA VAL A 63 4.81 12.06 1.20
C VAL A 63 6.27 12.18 0.74
N PRO A 64 6.88 11.11 0.21
CA PRO A 64 8.25 11.17 -0.31
C PRO A 64 8.30 11.96 -1.63
N PRO A 65 9.49 12.34 -2.10
CA PRO A 65 9.65 12.99 -3.40
C PRO A 65 9.04 12.17 -4.54
N TYR A 66 8.33 12.84 -5.44
CA TYR A 66 7.76 12.22 -6.63
C TYR A 66 8.85 11.93 -7.67
N ARG A 67 9.17 10.66 -7.86
CA ARG A 67 10.21 10.19 -8.78
C ARG A 67 9.65 9.21 -9.82
N PRO A 68 8.81 9.68 -10.76
CA PRO A 68 8.17 8.79 -11.72
C PRO A 68 9.14 8.13 -12.69
N LYS A 69 10.30 8.76 -12.96
CA LYS A 69 11.29 8.23 -13.90
C LYS A 69 11.82 6.85 -13.48
N GLU A 70 12.13 6.68 -12.20
CA GLU A 70 12.62 5.40 -11.66
C GLU A 70 11.57 4.28 -11.84
N TRP A 71 10.29 4.62 -11.67
CA TRP A 71 9.19 3.69 -11.94
C TRP A 71 9.01 3.40 -13.44
N LEU A 72 9.09 4.43 -14.31
CA LEU A 72 9.04 4.26 -15.76
C LEU A 72 10.15 3.32 -16.26
N ASP A 73 11.35 3.45 -15.70
CA ASP A 73 12.47 2.56 -16.00
C ASP A 73 12.18 1.11 -15.55
N ALA A 74 11.52 0.93 -14.40
CA ALA A 74 11.14 -0.39 -13.89
C ALA A 74 10.05 -1.10 -14.73
N VAL A 75 9.18 -0.35 -15.41
CA VAL A 75 8.10 -0.91 -16.26
C VAL A 75 8.42 -0.86 -17.76
N LYS A 76 9.65 -0.53 -18.12
CA LYS A 76 10.08 -0.42 -19.51
C LYS A 76 9.87 -1.75 -20.25
N GLY A 77 9.27 -1.69 -21.43
CA GLY A 77 8.87 -2.87 -22.22
C GLY A 77 7.48 -3.42 -21.90
N LEU A 78 6.84 -2.95 -20.83
CA LEU A 78 5.49 -3.35 -20.42
C LEU A 78 4.45 -2.23 -20.67
N GLU A 79 4.77 -1.21 -21.47
CA GLU A 79 3.96 0.01 -21.61
C GLU A 79 2.58 -0.27 -22.22
N LYS A 80 2.48 -1.32 -23.05
CA LYS A 80 1.27 -1.73 -23.77
C LYS A 80 0.46 -2.80 -23.03
N GLU A 81 0.94 -3.29 -21.88
CA GLU A 81 0.23 -4.27 -21.09
C GLU A 81 -1.12 -3.73 -20.61
N LEU A 82 -2.14 -4.57 -20.71
CA LEU A 82 -3.48 -4.26 -20.22
C LEU A 82 -3.49 -4.22 -18.69
N GLU A 83 -4.50 -3.57 -18.13
CA GLU A 83 -4.74 -3.64 -16.69
C GLU A 83 -4.96 -5.10 -16.27
N GLY A 84 -4.31 -5.51 -15.18
CA GLY A 84 -4.25 -6.91 -14.73
C GLY A 84 -3.13 -7.74 -15.37
N GLY A 85 -2.35 -7.18 -16.30
CA GLY A 85 -1.17 -7.83 -16.89
C GLY A 85 0.11 -7.64 -16.06
N GLU A 86 1.25 -8.04 -16.63
CA GLU A 86 2.56 -8.06 -15.94
C GLU A 86 2.99 -6.70 -15.39
N ARG A 87 2.60 -5.60 -16.04
CA ARG A 87 2.86 -4.24 -15.54
C ARG A 87 2.25 -4.00 -14.16
N CYS A 88 1.08 -4.58 -13.87
CA CYS A 88 0.44 -4.43 -12.56
C CYS A 88 1.25 -5.12 -11.47
N ALA A 89 1.79 -6.32 -11.73
CA ALA A 89 2.65 -7.05 -10.82
C ALA A 89 3.87 -6.22 -10.41
N VAL A 90 4.58 -5.66 -11.40
CA VAL A 90 5.74 -4.79 -11.19
C VAL A 90 5.35 -3.55 -10.39
N CYS A 91 4.21 -2.93 -10.73
CA CYS A 91 3.72 -1.76 -10.01
C CYS A 91 3.42 -2.07 -8.52
N PHE A 92 2.75 -3.19 -8.23
CA PHE A 92 2.47 -3.60 -6.86
C PHE A 92 3.77 -3.88 -6.09
N GLN A 93 4.71 -4.61 -6.70
CA GLN A 93 6.00 -4.88 -6.09
C GLN A 93 6.78 -3.61 -5.79
N TYR A 94 6.80 -2.66 -6.71
CA TYR A 94 7.50 -1.38 -6.54
C TYR A 94 6.95 -0.59 -5.35
N ASN A 95 5.62 -0.47 -5.25
CA ASN A 95 4.97 0.25 -4.16
C ASN A 95 5.14 -0.45 -2.80
N LEU A 96 5.01 -1.78 -2.76
CA LEU A 96 5.13 -2.55 -1.54
C LEU A 96 6.56 -2.58 -1.00
N ARG A 97 7.57 -2.73 -1.88
CA ARG A 97 8.99 -2.64 -1.48
C ARG A 97 9.32 -1.27 -0.91
N ALA A 98 8.93 -0.19 -1.58
CA ALA A 98 9.15 1.17 -1.08
C ALA A 98 8.50 1.41 0.30
N THR A 99 7.31 0.84 0.51
CA THR A 99 6.62 0.92 1.81
C THR A 99 7.36 0.13 2.89
N ALA A 100 7.82 -1.08 2.58
CA ALA A 100 8.58 -1.92 3.50
C ALA A 100 9.88 -1.25 3.95
N GLU A 101 10.61 -0.69 2.98
CA GLU A 101 11.85 0.05 3.22
C GLU A 101 11.60 1.29 4.10
N LYS A 102 10.53 2.04 3.81
CA LYS A 102 10.15 3.20 4.62
C LYS A 102 9.75 2.79 6.04
N ALA A 103 9.00 1.71 6.21
CA ALA A 103 8.64 1.20 7.54
C ALA A 103 9.89 0.82 8.35
N LYS A 104 10.87 0.16 7.71
CA LYS A 104 12.16 -0.19 8.32
C LYS A 104 12.96 1.04 8.72
N GLU A 105 13.06 2.04 7.85
CA GLU A 105 13.74 3.33 8.13
C GLU A 105 13.14 4.02 9.36
N LEU A 106 11.81 4.03 9.46
CA LEU A 106 11.07 4.64 10.56
C LEU A 106 10.98 3.77 11.82
N ARG A 107 11.54 2.55 11.78
CA ARG A 107 11.45 1.53 12.84
C ARG A 107 10.00 1.21 13.22
N ILE A 108 9.10 1.22 12.24
CA ILE A 108 7.70 0.82 12.39
C ILE A 108 7.61 -0.70 12.13
N PRO A 109 7.11 -1.49 13.09
CA PRO A 109 7.17 -2.95 13.01
C PRO A 109 6.17 -3.56 12.02
N TYR A 110 5.13 -2.82 11.63
CA TYR A 110 4.07 -3.29 10.74
C TYR A 110 3.89 -2.34 9.56
N PHE A 111 3.59 -2.89 8.39
CA PHE A 111 3.03 -2.10 7.29
C PHE A 111 1.92 -2.86 6.58
N THR A 112 1.08 -2.12 5.88
CA THR A 112 -0.04 -2.66 5.09
C THR A 112 -0.33 -1.73 3.91
N SER A 113 -1.31 -2.06 3.08
CA SER A 113 -1.64 -1.29 1.88
C SER A 113 -3.13 -1.30 1.56
N THR A 114 -3.62 -0.18 1.00
CA THR A 114 -4.96 -0.09 0.41
C THR A 114 -5.11 -0.85 -0.92
N LEU A 115 -4.02 -1.35 -1.52
CA LEU A 115 -4.05 -2.05 -2.82
C LEU A 115 -4.93 -3.31 -2.81
N THR A 116 -5.12 -3.94 -1.65
CA THR A 116 -5.88 -5.21 -1.51
C THR A 116 -7.39 -5.03 -1.37
N ILE A 117 -7.90 -3.80 -1.31
CA ILE A 117 -9.34 -3.54 -1.10
C ILE A 117 -10.14 -3.64 -2.41
N SER A 118 -9.50 -3.35 -3.56
CA SER A 118 -10.21 -3.29 -4.83
C SER A 118 -10.61 -4.69 -5.31
N PRO A 119 -11.92 -4.96 -5.54
CA PRO A 119 -12.39 -6.28 -6.01
C PRO A 119 -11.93 -6.60 -7.43
N HIS A 120 -11.43 -5.60 -8.17
CA HIS A 120 -10.90 -5.75 -9.53
C HIS A 120 -9.39 -6.08 -9.56
N LYS A 121 -8.70 -6.06 -8.40
CA LYS A 121 -7.27 -6.36 -8.32
C LYS A 121 -7.04 -7.78 -7.83
N HIS A 122 -6.11 -8.48 -8.45
CA HIS A 122 -5.70 -9.84 -8.08
C HIS A 122 -5.02 -9.85 -6.69
N SER A 123 -5.83 -9.90 -5.63
CA SER A 123 -5.39 -9.89 -4.23
C SER A 123 -4.38 -10.99 -3.92
N GLN A 124 -4.43 -12.12 -4.63
CA GLN A 124 -3.50 -13.24 -4.49
C GLN A 124 -2.07 -12.89 -4.92
N GLU A 125 -1.89 -12.14 -6.02
CA GLU A 125 -0.57 -11.69 -6.48
C GLU A 125 0.06 -10.72 -5.49
N ILE A 126 -0.74 -9.79 -4.98
CA ILE A 126 -0.32 -8.84 -3.94
C ILE A 126 0.17 -9.63 -2.72
N ILE A 127 -0.58 -10.63 -2.25
CA ILE A 127 -0.20 -11.48 -1.11
C ILE A 127 1.12 -12.21 -1.36
N LEU A 128 1.39 -12.74 -2.56
CA LEU A 128 2.65 -13.42 -2.87
C LEU A 128 3.84 -12.46 -2.81
N ILE A 129 3.71 -11.26 -3.37
CA ILE A 129 4.74 -10.21 -3.31
C ILE A 129 5.05 -9.84 -1.85
N TRP A 130 4.02 -9.74 -1.04
CA TRP A 130 4.10 -9.48 0.38
C TRP A 130 4.87 -10.56 1.16
N LEU A 131 4.70 -11.84 0.80
CA LEU A 131 5.44 -12.95 1.40
C LEU A 131 6.94 -12.88 1.04
N ASP A 132 7.26 -12.55 -0.21
CA ASP A 132 8.65 -12.38 -0.67
C ASP A 132 9.39 -11.27 0.08
N ILE A 133 8.69 -10.19 0.45
CA ILE A 133 9.28 -9.05 1.18
C ILE A 133 9.56 -9.40 2.67
N GLY A 134 9.00 -10.47 3.21
CA GLY A 134 9.35 -10.98 4.55
C GLY A 134 8.80 -10.17 5.73
N SER A 135 7.61 -9.58 5.60
CA SER A 135 7.04 -8.66 6.60
C SER A 135 5.81 -9.19 7.34
N LEU A 136 5.66 -8.83 8.62
CA LEU A 136 4.46 -9.15 9.40
C LEU A 136 3.26 -8.31 8.92
N LEU A 137 2.33 -8.98 8.23
CA LEU A 137 1.16 -8.35 7.61
C LEU A 137 -0.03 -8.22 8.54
N VAL A 138 -0.64 -7.03 8.48
CA VAL A 138 -2.04 -6.80 8.82
C VAL A 138 -2.82 -6.81 7.50
N HIS A 139 -3.45 -7.94 7.17
CA HIS A 139 -4.37 -8.02 6.04
C HIS A 139 -5.78 -7.68 6.50
N LEU A 140 -6.44 -6.77 5.77
CA LEU A 140 -7.86 -6.47 5.91
C LEU A 140 -8.61 -7.31 4.88
N GLY A 141 -9.24 -8.40 5.32
CA GLY A 141 -10.14 -9.15 4.45
C GLY A 141 -11.37 -8.31 4.08
N MET A 142 -12.08 -8.70 3.02
CA MET A 142 -13.34 -8.06 2.56
C MET A 142 -14.44 -8.02 3.65
N SER A 143 -14.27 -8.76 4.74
CA SER A 143 -15.13 -8.76 5.93
C SER A 143 -14.73 -7.75 7.02
N GLY A 144 -13.75 -6.88 6.78
CA GLY A 144 -13.27 -5.94 7.79
C GLY A 144 -12.63 -6.64 8.99
N GLN A 145 -11.96 -7.78 8.81
CA GLN A 145 -11.22 -8.44 9.89
C GLN A 145 -9.73 -8.20 9.72
N VAL A 146 -9.08 -7.60 10.73
CA VAL A 146 -7.61 -7.65 10.88
C VAL A 146 -7.24 -9.07 11.25
N LYS A 147 -6.59 -9.79 10.34
CA LYS A 147 -5.90 -11.04 10.71
C LYS A 147 -4.40 -10.75 10.84
N LYS A 148 -3.85 -10.94 12.04
CA LYS A 148 -2.40 -10.98 12.25
C LYS A 148 -1.89 -12.22 11.55
N SER A 149 -1.20 -12.04 10.44
CA SER A 149 -0.69 -13.17 9.66
C SER A 149 0.69 -13.58 10.17
N THR A 150 0.72 -14.24 11.33
CA THR A 150 1.94 -14.90 11.85
C THR A 150 2.01 -16.38 11.46
N GLN A 151 0.95 -16.92 10.86
CA GLN A 151 0.85 -18.32 10.39
C GLN A 151 0.19 -18.36 9.01
N ILE A 152 1.01 -18.29 7.97
CA ILE A 152 0.57 -18.39 6.57
C ILE A 152 0.41 -19.86 6.13
N SER A 153 0.93 -20.80 6.92
CA SER A 153 0.86 -22.24 6.64
C SER A 153 -0.54 -22.86 6.66
N MET A 154 -1.58 -22.13 7.09
CA MET A 154 -2.96 -22.64 7.18
C MET A 154 -3.89 -22.17 6.04
N TRP A 155 -3.41 -21.35 5.10
CA TRP A 155 -4.23 -20.86 3.98
C TRP A 155 -4.10 -21.69 2.70
N PHE A 156 -3.13 -22.61 2.69
CA PHE A 156 -2.92 -23.60 1.64
C PHE A 156 -2.88 -24.98 2.30
N SER A 157 -4.05 -25.53 2.62
CA SER A 157 -4.22 -26.98 2.59
C SER A 157 -5.21 -27.31 1.48
N PRO A 158 -4.95 -28.36 0.69
CA PRO A 158 -5.75 -28.71 -0.48
C PRO A 158 -7.22 -28.96 -0.13
#